data_AF-A0A2N9M0N8-F1
#
_entry.id   AF-A0A2N9M0N8-F1
#
_cell.length_a   1.000
_cell.length_b   1.000
_cell.length_c   1.000
_cell.angle_alpha   90.00
_cell.angle_beta   90.00
_cell.angle_gamma   90.00
#
_symmetry.space_group_name_H-M   'P 1'
#
loop_
_entity.id
_entity.type
_entity.pdbx_description
1 polymer ?
#
loop_
_entity_poly.entity_id
_entity_poly.type
_entity_poly.pdbx_seq_one_letter_code
_entity_poly.pdbx_strand_id
1 'polypeptide(L)'
;MRASSIEFRLRMLIQIVIVGLGFWAPWIGMWDLGRRVATLEWLALEISRAGIASFTFAAPIVIVLGSLAALAGAVLRIWGAAYLGYDIVHHLQMQAGGVMAAGPYRYVRNPLYLGGWFMMAAISLLMPPTGALFTMVLVTIFYLRLILGEEVFLTAQIGEPYCEYLRAVPRLIPRLHARLPRAAAHPNWLIALLTEINPIGIFVTLAFLSWTYNNLLMIKAVLISFGISLVVRAFMPRGQIKASSA
;
A
#
# COMPACT_ATOMS: atom_id res chain seq x y z
N MET A 1 -11.28 17.98 -5.14
CA MET A 1 -12.23 17.49 -4.12
C MET A 1 -11.42 16.93 -2.95
N ARG A 2 -11.58 17.48 -1.74
CA ARG A 2 -10.72 17.27 -0.56
C ARG A 2 -11.15 15.99 0.19
N ALA A 3 -10.23 15.27 0.84
CA ALA A 3 -10.64 14.24 1.80
C ALA A 3 -11.11 14.89 3.10
N SER A 4 -12.29 14.51 3.59
CA SER A 4 -12.76 14.95 4.90
C SER A 4 -12.06 14.16 6.02
N SER A 5 -12.04 14.68 7.25
CA SER A 5 -11.54 13.95 8.42
C SER A 5 -12.23 12.58 8.61
N ILE A 6 -13.45 12.44 8.10
CA ILE A 6 -14.21 11.19 8.07
C ILE A 6 -13.59 10.19 7.10
N GLU A 7 -13.17 10.61 5.91
CA GLU A 7 -12.47 9.73 4.93
C GLU A 7 -11.17 9.17 5.51
N PHE A 8 -10.43 9.98 6.27
CA PHE A 8 -9.21 9.52 6.94
C PHE A 8 -9.49 8.49 8.05
N ARG A 9 -10.55 8.72 8.85
CA ARG A 9 -10.98 7.79 9.91
C ARG A 9 -11.49 6.46 9.34
N LEU A 10 -12.26 6.53 8.26
CA LEU A 10 -12.85 5.37 7.60
C LEU A 10 -11.95 4.75 6.54
N ARG A 11 -10.69 5.19 6.42
CA ARG A 11 -9.79 4.78 5.33
C ARG A 11 -9.66 3.26 5.16
N MET A 12 -9.60 2.53 6.28
CA MET A 12 -9.50 1.07 6.25
C MET A 12 -10.81 0.44 5.74
N LEU A 13 -11.97 0.93 6.21
CA LEU A 13 -13.28 0.43 5.78
C LEU A 13 -13.53 0.72 4.30
N ILE A 14 -13.19 1.93 3.84
CA ILE A 14 -13.28 2.31 2.42
C ILE A 14 -12.41 1.38 1.56
N GLN A 15 -11.17 1.12 1.97
CA GLN A 15 -10.29 0.19 1.26
C GLN A 15 -10.84 -1.24 1.24
N ILE A 16 -11.37 -1.74 2.37
CA ILE A 16 -11.98 -3.07 2.45
C ILE A 16 -13.17 -3.17 1.48
N VAL A 17 -14.02 -2.14 1.41
CA VAL A 17 -15.15 -2.11 0.48
C VAL A 17 -14.68 -2.10 -0.97
N ILE A 18 -13.69 -1.26 -1.33
CA ILE A 18 -13.14 -1.19 -2.69
C ILE A 18 -12.53 -2.54 -3.10
N VAL A 19 -11.76 -3.16 -2.22
CA VAL A 19 -11.12 -4.46 -2.47
C VAL A 19 -12.16 -5.58 -2.56
N GLY A 20 -13.14 -5.59 -1.67
CA GLY A 20 -14.24 -6.57 -1.69
C GLY A 20 -15.06 -6.49 -2.97
N LEU A 21 -15.41 -5.26 -3.42
CA LEU A 21 -16.08 -5.05 -4.70
C LEU A 21 -15.21 -5.42 -5.90
N GLY A 22 -13.89 -5.22 -5.82
CA GLY A 22 -12.94 -5.64 -6.85
C GLY A 22 -12.88 -7.16 -7.03
N PHE A 23 -12.80 -7.91 -5.92
CA PHE A 23 -12.85 -9.38 -5.95
C PHE A 23 -14.23 -9.91 -6.38
N TRP A 24 -15.31 -9.28 -5.91
CA TRP A 24 -16.67 -9.71 -6.25
C TRP A 24 -17.04 -9.36 -7.68
N ALA A 25 -16.62 -8.20 -8.19
CA ALA A 25 -16.91 -7.66 -9.53
C ALA A 25 -18.32 -8.04 -10.03
N PRO A 26 -19.39 -7.57 -9.34
CA PRO A 26 -20.76 -8.02 -9.59
C PRO A 26 -21.21 -7.77 -11.03
N TRP A 27 -20.73 -6.69 -11.64
CA TRP A 27 -21.01 -6.31 -13.03
C TRP A 27 -20.61 -7.36 -14.06
N ILE A 28 -19.66 -8.25 -13.76
CA ILE A 28 -19.30 -9.35 -14.69
C ILE A 28 -20.50 -10.26 -14.93
N GLY A 29 -21.26 -10.59 -13.88
CA GLY A 29 -22.46 -11.41 -14.00
C GLY A 29 -23.67 -10.62 -14.50
N MET A 30 -23.74 -9.32 -14.21
CA MET A 30 -24.88 -8.48 -14.61
C MET A 30 -24.84 -8.09 -16.08
N TRP A 31 -23.64 -7.97 -16.67
CA TRP A 31 -23.43 -7.51 -18.04
C TRP A 31 -22.74 -8.54 -18.95
N ASP A 32 -22.63 -9.79 -18.50
CA ASP A 32 -21.98 -10.90 -19.22
C ASP A 32 -20.59 -10.54 -19.79
N LEU A 33 -19.78 -9.81 -19.00
CA LEU A 33 -18.46 -9.30 -19.41
C LEU A 33 -17.36 -10.39 -19.43
N GLY A 34 -17.75 -11.67 -19.58
CA GLY A 34 -16.85 -12.80 -19.71
C GLY A 34 -16.54 -13.56 -18.42
N ARG A 35 -15.43 -14.30 -18.42
CA ARG A 35 -15.07 -15.26 -17.36
C ARG A 35 -14.37 -14.60 -16.18
N ARG A 36 -14.64 -15.11 -14.97
CA ARG A 36 -13.94 -14.73 -13.71
C ARG A 36 -12.57 -15.40 -13.63
N VAL A 37 -11.66 -14.98 -14.49
CA VAL A 37 -10.24 -15.41 -14.49
C VAL A 37 -9.43 -14.36 -13.72
N ALA A 38 -8.41 -14.77 -12.97
CA ALA A 38 -7.53 -13.83 -12.28
C ALA A 38 -6.75 -12.96 -13.29
N THR A 39 -6.51 -11.69 -12.96
CA THR A 39 -5.80 -10.74 -13.82
C THR A 39 -4.40 -11.23 -14.15
N LEU A 40 -3.74 -11.95 -13.24
CA LEU A 40 -2.46 -12.61 -13.47
C LEU A 40 -2.51 -13.56 -14.68
N GLU A 41 -3.46 -14.49 -14.67
CA GLU A 41 -3.65 -15.46 -15.75
C GLU A 41 -4.13 -14.78 -17.03
N TRP A 42 -5.05 -13.82 -16.90
CA TRP A 42 -5.57 -13.06 -18.01
C TRP A 42 -4.46 -12.28 -18.74
N LEU A 43 -3.58 -11.58 -18.01
CA LEU A 43 -2.43 -10.89 -18.60
C LEU A 43 -1.50 -11.86 -19.34
N ALA A 44 -1.21 -13.01 -18.74
CA ALA A 44 -0.38 -14.03 -19.39
C ALA A 44 -1.01 -14.56 -20.68
N LEU A 45 -2.33 -14.77 -20.68
CA LEU A 45 -3.09 -15.16 -21.87
C LEU A 45 -3.10 -14.07 -22.94
N GLU A 46 -3.28 -12.80 -22.57
CA GLU A 46 -3.27 -11.68 -23.53
C GLU A 46 -1.90 -11.47 -24.16
N ILE A 47 -0.81 -11.57 -23.40
CA ILE A 47 0.56 -11.54 -23.93
C ILE A 47 0.77 -12.68 -24.95
N SER A 48 0.23 -13.87 -24.65
CA SER A 48 0.29 -15.01 -25.57
C SER A 48 -0.58 -14.82 -26.81
N ARG A 49 -1.77 -14.22 -26.69
CA ARG A 49 -2.66 -13.92 -27.82
C ARG A 49 -2.08 -12.85 -28.74
N ALA A 50 -1.37 -11.87 -28.17
CA ALA A 50 -0.67 -10.83 -28.90
C ALA A 50 0.58 -11.34 -29.66
N GLY A 51 0.97 -12.61 -29.48
CA GLY A 51 2.15 -13.19 -30.12
C GLY A 51 3.48 -12.71 -29.55
N ILE A 52 3.48 -12.06 -28.38
CA ILE A 52 4.70 -11.49 -27.77
C ILE A 52 5.55 -12.59 -27.11
N ALA A 53 4.92 -13.49 -26.37
CA ALA A 53 5.57 -14.63 -25.72
C ALA A 53 4.55 -15.74 -25.47
N SER A 54 4.95 -17.02 -25.49
CA SER A 54 4.02 -18.11 -25.16
C SER A 54 3.57 -18.02 -23.70
N PHE A 55 2.41 -18.61 -23.36
CA PHE A 55 1.89 -18.64 -22.00
C PHE A 55 2.92 -19.13 -20.97
N THR A 56 3.73 -20.14 -21.33
CA THR A 56 4.81 -20.70 -20.50
C THR A 56 5.86 -19.66 -20.10
N PHE A 57 6.11 -18.63 -20.92
CA PHE A 57 7.02 -17.52 -20.59
C PHE A 57 6.28 -16.31 -20.03
N ALA A 58 5.10 -16.00 -20.57
CA ALA A 58 4.30 -14.85 -20.15
C ALA A 58 3.87 -14.94 -18.68
N ALA A 59 3.42 -16.12 -18.24
CA ALA A 59 2.94 -16.30 -16.87
C ALA A 59 4.06 -16.08 -15.82
N PRO A 60 5.26 -16.67 -15.93
CA PRO A 60 6.38 -16.33 -15.07
C PRO A 60 6.75 -14.85 -15.07
N ILE A 61 6.72 -14.17 -16.23
CA ILE A 61 7.01 -12.73 -16.30
C ILE A 61 6.01 -11.93 -15.46
N VAL A 62 4.70 -12.21 -15.60
CA VAL A 62 3.66 -11.54 -14.81
C VAL A 62 3.83 -11.84 -13.32
N ILE A 63 4.14 -13.08 -12.94
CA ILE A 63 4.40 -13.49 -11.55
C ILE A 63 5.60 -12.71 -10.98
N VAL A 64 6.70 -12.63 -11.71
CA VAL A 64 7.92 -11.93 -11.27
C VAL A 64 7.65 -10.43 -11.13
N LEU A 65 7.00 -9.80 -12.12
CA LEU A 65 6.65 -8.38 -12.04
C LEU A 65 5.70 -8.08 -10.88
N GLY A 66 4.69 -8.93 -10.67
CA GLY A 66 3.77 -8.82 -9.53
C GLY A 66 4.48 -8.98 -8.19
N SER A 67 5.41 -9.93 -8.10
CA SER A 67 6.23 -10.18 -6.90
C SER A 67 7.18 -9.02 -6.62
N LEU A 68 7.79 -8.42 -7.65
CA LEU A 68 8.64 -7.24 -7.52
C LEU A 68 7.82 -6.02 -7.08
N ALA A 69 6.61 -5.84 -7.59
CA ALA A 69 5.69 -4.81 -7.12
C ALA A 69 5.33 -5.03 -5.64
N ALA A 70 4.98 -6.25 -5.24
CA ALA A 70 4.70 -6.58 -3.84
C ALA A 70 5.93 -6.37 -2.94
N LEU A 71 7.13 -6.71 -3.40
CA LEU A 71 8.38 -6.48 -2.68
C LEU A 71 8.62 -4.99 -2.47
N ALA A 72 8.51 -4.19 -3.53
CA ALA A 72 8.66 -2.73 -3.45
C ALA A 72 7.64 -2.14 -2.47
N GLY A 73 6.39 -2.61 -2.50
CA GLY A 73 5.35 -2.21 -1.57
C GLY A 73 5.67 -2.57 -0.13
N ALA A 74 6.10 -3.80 0.14
CA ALA A 74 6.50 -4.26 1.48
C ALA A 74 7.68 -3.45 2.02
N VAL A 75 8.73 -3.26 1.22
CA VAL A 75 9.94 -2.51 1.61
C VAL A 75 9.59 -1.07 1.94
N LEU A 76 8.82 -0.38 1.10
CA LEU A 76 8.42 1.01 1.36
C LEU A 76 7.57 1.14 2.63
N ARG A 77 6.68 0.16 2.89
CA ARG A 77 5.85 0.15 4.09
C ARG A 77 6.65 -0.11 5.35
N ILE A 78 7.52 -1.12 5.36
CA ILE A 78 8.40 -1.44 6.50
C ILE A 78 9.34 -0.26 6.76
N TRP A 79 9.95 0.30 5.71
CA TRP A 79 10.87 1.42 5.84
C TRP A 79 10.16 2.68 6.34
N GLY A 80 8.95 2.96 5.88
CA GLY A 80 8.14 4.09 6.36
C GLY A 80 7.72 3.90 7.83
N ALA A 81 7.18 2.72 8.16
CA ALA A 81 6.69 2.41 9.50
C ALA A 81 7.81 2.41 10.56
N ALA A 82 9.03 1.99 10.18
CA ALA A 82 10.19 2.01 11.07
C ALA A 82 10.56 3.42 11.53
N TYR A 83 10.34 4.44 10.69
CA TYR A 83 10.70 5.84 10.98
C TYR A 83 9.54 6.66 11.55
N LEU A 84 8.30 6.43 11.09
CA LEU A 84 7.11 7.18 11.55
C LEU A 84 6.63 6.74 12.94
N GLY A 85 6.94 5.50 13.33
CA GLY A 85 6.44 4.90 14.57
C GLY A 85 5.01 4.38 14.42
N TYR A 86 4.69 3.29 15.11
CA TYR A 86 3.42 2.56 15.01
C TYR A 86 2.20 3.44 15.29
N ASP A 87 2.26 4.23 16.35
CA ASP A 87 1.15 5.05 16.80
C ASP A 87 0.71 6.02 15.68
N ILE A 88 1.64 6.75 15.06
CA ILE A 88 1.33 7.73 14.00
C ILE A 88 0.74 7.07 12.74
N VAL A 89 1.24 5.90 12.33
CA VAL A 89 0.78 5.20 11.10
C VAL A 89 -0.65 4.66 11.24
N HIS A 90 -0.98 4.14 12.41
CA HIS A 90 -2.25 3.42 12.65
C HIS A 90 -3.28 4.26 13.42
N HIS A 91 -2.93 5.49 13.83
CA HIS A 91 -3.89 6.37 14.47
C HIS A 91 -5.07 6.75 13.56
N LEU A 92 -6.24 6.88 14.18
CA LEU A 92 -7.49 7.26 13.53
C LEU A 92 -7.54 8.77 13.21
N GLN A 93 -6.63 9.56 13.79
CA GLN A 93 -6.53 11.01 13.61
C GLN A 93 -5.16 11.37 13.05
N MET A 94 -5.11 12.41 12.22
CA MET A 94 -3.84 12.97 11.73
C MET A 94 -3.10 13.59 12.92
N GLN A 95 -1.83 13.24 13.10
CA GLN A 95 -1.00 13.80 14.14
C GLN A 95 0.02 14.76 13.52
N ALA A 96 0.06 15.98 14.04
CA ALA A 96 1.10 16.94 13.73
C ALA A 96 2.22 16.80 14.78
N GLY A 97 3.25 16.03 14.45
CA GLY A 97 4.56 16.13 15.10
C GLY A 97 5.45 17.14 14.38
N GLY A 98 6.75 17.16 14.71
CA GLY A 98 7.74 17.87 13.90
C GLY A 98 7.88 17.29 12.48
N VAL A 99 8.50 18.04 11.57
CA VAL A 99 8.75 17.59 10.19
C VAL A 99 9.64 16.35 10.19
N MET A 100 9.09 15.21 9.80
CA MET A 100 9.86 13.97 9.69
C MET A 100 10.63 13.92 8.36
N ALA A 101 11.87 14.41 8.36
CA ALA A 101 12.80 14.35 7.23
C ALA A 101 13.88 13.26 7.42
N ALA A 102 13.49 12.06 7.86
CA ALA A 102 14.39 10.92 8.08
C ALA A 102 13.96 9.68 7.29
N GLY A 103 14.91 8.78 6.98
CA GLY A 103 14.62 7.53 6.27
C GLY A 103 13.99 7.75 4.89
N PRO A 104 12.87 7.07 4.56
CA PRO A 104 12.24 7.16 3.23
C PRO A 104 11.61 8.53 2.97
N TYR A 105 11.25 9.25 4.03
CA TYR A 105 10.63 10.58 3.96
C TYR A 105 11.56 11.65 3.37
N ARG A 106 12.87 11.36 3.24
CA ARG A 106 13.82 12.23 2.53
C ARG A 106 13.74 12.12 1.00
N TYR A 107 13.20 11.03 0.49
CA TYR A 107 13.16 10.71 -0.94
C TYR A 107 11.77 10.89 -1.53
N VAL A 108 10.73 10.60 -0.75
CA VAL A 108 9.32 10.76 -1.11
C VAL A 108 8.54 11.12 0.14
N ARG A 109 7.60 12.06 0.05
CA ARG A 109 6.83 12.52 1.21
C ARG A 109 5.87 11.46 1.75
N ASN A 110 5.35 10.60 0.88
CA ASN A 110 4.28 9.65 1.16
C ASN A 110 4.67 8.18 0.88
N PRO A 111 5.76 7.66 1.49
CA PRO A 111 6.27 6.32 1.19
C PRO A 111 5.28 5.22 1.55
N LEU A 112 4.48 5.39 2.62
CA LEU A 112 3.48 4.41 3.05
C LEU A 112 2.31 4.30 2.07
N TYR A 113 1.88 5.41 1.49
CA TYR A 113 0.83 5.42 0.45
C TYR A 113 1.34 4.85 -0.85
N LEU A 114 2.58 5.19 -1.25
CA LEU A 114 3.21 4.59 -2.42
C LEU A 114 3.37 3.07 -2.24
N GLY A 115 3.84 2.64 -1.07
CA GLY A 115 3.96 1.22 -0.76
C GLY A 115 2.60 0.52 -0.71
N GLY A 116 1.57 1.17 -0.15
CA GLY A 116 0.20 0.67 -0.18
C GLY A 116 -0.34 0.53 -1.61
N TRP A 117 -0.01 1.47 -2.50
CA TRP A 117 -0.43 1.43 -3.90
C TRP A 117 0.17 0.23 -4.62
N PHE A 118 1.47 -0.04 -4.40
CA PHE A 118 2.12 -1.26 -4.90
C PHE A 118 1.51 -2.54 -4.33
N MET A 119 1.11 -2.56 -3.05
CA MET A 119 0.41 -3.71 -2.48
C MET A 119 -0.98 -3.92 -3.08
N MET A 120 -1.70 -2.84 -3.39
CA MET A 120 -2.99 -2.94 -4.09
C MET A 120 -2.81 -3.40 -5.53
N ALA A 121 -1.74 -2.99 -6.22
CA ALA A 121 -1.38 -3.51 -7.53
C ALA A 121 -1.05 -5.01 -7.50
N ALA A 122 -0.35 -5.46 -6.46
CA ALA A 122 -0.06 -6.89 -6.26
C ALA A 122 -1.34 -7.71 -5.99
N ILE A 123 -2.21 -7.23 -5.10
CA ILE A 123 -3.49 -7.90 -4.78
C ILE A 123 -4.43 -7.91 -6.00
N SER A 124 -4.45 -6.85 -6.80
CA SER A 124 -5.35 -6.74 -7.95
C SER A 124 -5.05 -7.79 -9.03
N LEU A 125 -3.83 -8.35 -9.08
CA LEU A 125 -3.50 -9.50 -9.92
C LEU A 125 -4.35 -10.75 -9.61
N LEU A 126 -4.86 -10.87 -8.38
CA LEU A 126 -5.74 -11.96 -7.95
C LEU A 126 -7.23 -11.69 -8.23
N MET A 127 -7.59 -10.47 -8.64
CA MET A 127 -8.95 -10.09 -8.99
C MET A 127 -9.24 -10.35 -10.47
N PRO A 128 -10.50 -10.41 -10.91
CA PRO A 128 -10.84 -10.35 -12.34
C PRO A 128 -10.36 -9.02 -12.97
N PRO A 129 -10.03 -8.95 -14.28
CA PRO A 129 -9.45 -7.76 -14.91
C PRO A 129 -10.26 -6.47 -14.70
N THR A 130 -11.58 -6.54 -14.84
CA THR A 130 -12.45 -5.37 -14.61
C THR A 130 -12.52 -4.99 -13.13
N GLY A 131 -12.45 -5.97 -12.22
CA GLY A 131 -12.30 -5.80 -10.78
C GLY A 131 -10.99 -5.13 -10.40
N ALA A 132 -9.88 -5.61 -10.98
CA ALA A 132 -8.55 -5.06 -10.81
C ALA A 132 -8.47 -3.60 -11.28
N LEU A 133 -9.01 -3.30 -12.46
CA LEU A 133 -9.09 -1.94 -12.98
C LEU A 133 -9.91 -1.03 -12.06
N PHE A 134 -11.10 -1.47 -11.65
CA PHE A 134 -11.96 -0.76 -10.71
C PHE A 134 -11.21 -0.43 -9.39
N THR A 135 -10.60 -1.44 -8.78
CA THR A 135 -9.85 -1.27 -7.53
C THR A 135 -8.68 -0.31 -7.71
N MET A 136 -7.89 -0.46 -8.76
CA MET A 136 -6.70 0.38 -8.97
C MET A 136 -7.08 1.84 -9.22
N VAL A 137 -8.12 2.10 -10.02
CA VAL A 137 -8.60 3.47 -10.26
C VAL A 137 -9.09 4.11 -8.96
N LEU A 138 -9.97 3.42 -8.21
CA LEU A 138 -10.53 3.98 -6.98
C LEU A 138 -9.50 4.14 -5.87
N VAL A 139 -8.61 3.15 -5.67
CA VAL A 139 -7.52 3.25 -4.69
C VAL A 139 -6.60 4.42 -5.03
N THR A 140 -6.25 4.61 -6.30
CA THR A 140 -5.39 5.71 -6.73
C THR A 140 -6.04 7.06 -6.41
N ILE A 141 -7.30 7.25 -6.79
CA ILE A 141 -8.05 8.48 -6.49
C ILE A 141 -8.14 8.69 -4.98
N PHE A 142 -8.44 7.62 -4.23
CA PHE A 142 -8.59 7.68 -2.78
C PHE A 142 -7.28 8.08 -2.07
N TYR A 143 -6.15 7.49 -2.48
CA TYR A 143 -4.84 7.80 -1.92
C TYR A 143 -4.43 9.24 -2.25
N LEU A 144 -4.67 9.70 -3.48
CA LEU A 144 -4.43 11.10 -3.84
C LEU A 144 -5.25 12.07 -2.97
N ARG A 145 -6.53 11.74 -2.70
CA ARG A 145 -7.38 12.56 -1.83
C ARG A 145 -6.87 12.58 -0.38
N LEU A 146 -6.46 11.43 0.16
CA LEU A 146 -5.88 11.32 1.50
C LEU A 146 -4.59 12.14 1.62
N ILE A 147 -3.65 11.98 0.69
CA ILE A 147 -2.38 12.72 0.66
C ILE A 147 -2.64 14.23 0.62
N LEU A 148 -3.54 14.69 -0.25
CA LEU A 148 -3.88 16.11 -0.33
C LEU A 148 -4.52 16.63 0.96
N GLY A 149 -5.36 15.82 1.62
CA GLY A 149 -5.96 16.17 2.91
C GLY A 149 -4.91 16.28 4.02
N GLU A 150 -4.00 15.31 4.11
CA GLU A 150 -2.91 15.32 5.08
C GLU A 150 -1.93 16.46 4.86
N GLU A 151 -1.53 16.75 3.61
CA GLU A 151 -0.63 17.86 3.33
C GLU A 151 -1.22 19.20 3.77
N VAL A 152 -2.52 19.44 3.53
CA VAL A 152 -3.20 20.66 4.00
C VAL A 152 -3.26 20.71 5.52
N PHE A 153 -3.63 19.61 6.17
CA PHE A 153 -3.69 19.52 7.63
C PHE A 153 -2.33 19.79 8.28
N LEU A 154 -1.27 19.13 7.81
CA LEU A 154 0.09 19.29 8.32
C LEU A 154 0.64 20.68 8.03
N THR A 155 0.32 21.28 6.87
CA THR A 155 0.69 22.67 6.58
C THR A 155 0.01 23.64 7.56
N ALA A 156 -1.27 23.43 7.88
CA ALA A 156 -2.00 24.27 8.83
C ALA A 156 -1.50 24.13 10.28
N GLN A 157 -1.02 22.94 10.67
CA GLN A 157 -0.56 22.68 12.03
C GLN A 157 0.93 23.01 12.25
N ILE A 158 1.80 22.69 11.30
CA ILE A 158 3.26 22.85 11.42
C ILE A 158 3.72 24.19 10.84
N GLY A 159 3.04 24.72 9.82
CA GLY A 159 3.40 26.00 9.20
C GLY A 159 4.61 25.93 8.26
N GLU A 160 5.40 26.99 8.22
CA GLU A 160 6.46 27.21 7.23
C GLU A 160 7.55 26.12 7.17
N PRO A 161 7.99 25.50 8.29
CA PRO A 161 8.94 24.38 8.22
C PRO A 161 8.42 23.21 7.37
N TYR A 162 7.11 22.96 7.38
CA TYR A 162 6.51 21.94 6.52
C TYR A 162 6.43 22.41 5.07
N CYS A 163 6.13 23.68 4.81
CA CYS A 163 6.20 24.25 3.47
C CYS A 163 7.57 24.06 2.82
N GLU A 164 8.66 24.29 3.55
CA GLU A 164 10.02 24.06 3.06
C GLU A 164 10.27 22.58 2.73
N TYR A 165 9.81 21.66 3.58
CA TYR A 165 9.83 20.23 3.31
C TYR A 165 9.04 19.86 2.04
N LEU A 166 7.85 20.44 1.86
CA LEU A 166 7.05 20.30 0.64
C LEU A 166 7.76 20.89 -0.60
N ARG A 167 8.70 21.83 -0.48
CA ARG A 167 9.50 22.29 -1.63
C ARG A 167 10.66 21.33 -1.93
N ALA A 168 11.22 20.70 -0.90
CA ALA A 168 12.44 19.90 -0.99
C ALA A 168 12.23 18.44 -1.48
N VAL A 169 11.19 17.77 -0.99
CA VAL A 169 10.92 16.35 -1.25
C VAL A 169 9.77 16.21 -2.25
N PRO A 170 9.69 15.24 -3.18
CA PRO A 170 8.55 15.05 -4.08
C PRO A 170 7.38 14.27 -3.42
N ARG A 171 6.16 14.45 -3.93
CA ARG A 171 4.95 13.83 -3.35
C ARG A 171 4.87 12.31 -3.51
N LEU A 172 5.11 11.80 -4.72
CA LEU A 172 4.88 10.39 -5.09
C LEU A 172 6.08 9.71 -5.75
N ILE A 173 6.77 10.37 -6.68
CA ILE A 173 7.91 9.79 -7.38
C ILE A 173 9.16 10.00 -6.53
N PRO A 174 9.80 8.94 -6.00
CA PRO A 174 10.99 9.10 -5.17
C PRO A 174 12.14 9.74 -5.93
N ARG A 175 12.86 10.66 -5.29
CA ARG A 175 14.14 11.14 -5.80
C ARG A 175 15.23 10.14 -5.47
N LEU A 176 16.22 10.01 -6.35
CA LEU A 176 17.43 9.20 -6.09
C LEU A 176 18.36 9.87 -5.06
N HIS A 177 18.31 11.20 -4.96
CA HIS A 177 19.14 11.98 -4.04
C HIS A 177 18.29 12.82 -3.07
N ALA A 178 18.56 12.67 -1.78
CA ALA A 178 17.91 13.43 -0.73
C ALA A 178 18.48 14.86 -0.65
N ARG A 179 17.62 15.87 -0.63
CA ARG A 179 18.03 17.29 -0.49
C ARG A 179 18.15 17.78 0.94
N LEU A 180 17.54 17.06 1.89
CA LEU A 180 17.51 17.48 3.29
C LEU A 180 18.61 16.78 4.09
N PRO A 181 19.23 17.45 5.09
CA PRO A 181 20.15 16.82 6.03
C PRO A 181 19.51 15.61 6.72
N ARG A 182 20.34 14.65 7.14
CA ARG A 182 19.83 13.47 7.87
C ARG A 182 19.42 13.90 9.27
N ALA A 183 18.10 13.95 9.53
CA ALA A 183 17.60 14.08 10.89
C ALA A 183 17.96 12.84 11.72
N ALA A 184 18.30 13.04 12.99
CA ALA A 184 18.48 11.96 13.95
C ALA A 184 17.13 11.27 14.18
N ALA A 185 17.07 9.97 13.90
CA ALA A 185 15.88 9.14 14.11
C ALA A 185 16.31 7.77 14.62
N HIS A 186 15.52 7.19 15.51
CA HIS A 186 15.74 5.84 16.06
C HIS A 186 14.73 4.88 15.43
N PRO A 187 15.08 4.21 14.30
CA PRO A 187 14.13 3.38 13.58
C PRO A 187 13.82 2.10 14.37
N ASN A 188 12.52 1.83 14.55
CA ASN A 188 12.05 0.64 15.25
C ASN A 188 11.66 -0.46 14.24
N TRP A 189 12.67 -1.12 13.68
CA TRP A 189 12.50 -2.14 12.64
C TRP A 189 11.66 -3.33 13.08
N LEU A 190 11.81 -3.79 14.33
CA LEU A 190 11.04 -4.92 14.84
C LEU A 190 9.54 -4.60 14.87
N ILE A 191 9.17 -3.41 15.35
CA ILE A 191 7.78 -2.96 15.35
C ILE A 191 7.29 -2.82 13.91
N ALA A 192 8.08 -2.23 13.00
CA ALA A 192 7.71 -2.11 11.59
C ALA A 192 7.45 -3.46 10.91
N LEU A 193 8.26 -4.49 11.19
CA LEU A 193 8.05 -5.83 10.66
C LEU A 193 6.76 -6.45 11.22
N LEU A 194 6.51 -6.30 12.52
CA LEU A 194 5.29 -6.82 13.16
C LEU A 194 4.02 -6.11 12.66
N THR A 195 4.08 -4.81 12.38
CA THR A 195 2.93 -4.04 11.90
C THR A 195 2.64 -4.27 10.43
N GLU A 196 3.65 -4.65 9.65
CA GLU A 196 3.58 -4.87 8.20
C GLU A 196 3.61 -6.36 7.81
N ILE A 197 3.14 -7.26 8.69
CA ILE A 197 2.96 -8.70 8.40
C ILE A 197 2.11 -8.94 7.15
N ASN A 198 1.03 -8.17 6.97
CA ASN A 198 0.16 -8.37 5.81
C ASN A 198 0.89 -8.06 4.48
N PRO A 199 1.57 -6.91 4.33
CA PRO A 199 2.47 -6.67 3.19
C PRO A 199 3.50 -7.78 2.96
N ILE A 200 4.16 -8.28 4.00
CA ILE A 200 5.11 -9.39 3.90
C ILE A 200 4.41 -10.65 3.37
N GLY A 201 3.23 -10.98 3.90
CA GLY A 201 2.45 -12.13 3.49
C GLY A 201 1.98 -12.06 2.03
N ILE A 202 1.60 -10.87 1.53
CA ILE A 202 1.26 -10.66 0.13
C ILE A 202 2.47 -10.92 -0.78
N PHE A 203 3.64 -10.37 -0.41
CA PHE A 203 4.87 -10.63 -1.16
C PHE A 203 5.23 -12.11 -1.19
N VAL A 204 5.22 -12.79 -0.03
CA VAL A 204 5.49 -14.23 0.06
C VAL A 204 4.48 -15.04 -0.77
N THR A 205 3.20 -14.65 -0.74
CA THR A 205 2.17 -15.32 -1.53
C THR A 205 2.46 -15.22 -3.03
N LEU A 206 2.77 -14.02 -3.54
CA LEU A 206 3.07 -13.87 -4.97
C LEU A 206 4.39 -14.52 -5.38
N ALA A 207 5.42 -14.38 -4.54
CA ALA A 207 6.75 -14.89 -4.85
C ALA A 207 6.81 -16.42 -4.89
N PHE A 208 5.99 -17.12 -4.08
CA PHE A 208 6.08 -18.57 -3.91
C PHE A 208 4.80 -19.32 -4.30
N LEU A 209 3.61 -18.81 -3.97
CA LEU A 209 2.36 -19.53 -4.22
C LEU A 209 1.79 -19.29 -5.61
N SER A 210 2.13 -18.20 -6.29
CA SER A 210 1.66 -17.96 -7.67
C SER A 210 2.14 -18.99 -8.68
N TRP A 211 3.26 -19.67 -8.41
CA TRP A 211 3.77 -20.78 -9.24
C TRP A 211 2.89 -22.03 -9.20
N THR A 212 1.99 -22.13 -8.21
CA THR A 212 1.00 -23.22 -8.14
C THR A 212 -0.20 -22.99 -9.04
N TYR A 213 -0.36 -21.77 -9.59
CA TYR A 213 -1.53 -21.33 -10.35
C TYR A 213 -2.87 -21.58 -9.64
N ASN A 214 -2.85 -21.71 -8.31
CA ASN A 214 -4.03 -21.93 -7.50
C ASN A 214 -4.49 -20.61 -6.86
N ASN A 215 -5.39 -19.90 -7.54
CA ASN A 215 -5.91 -18.62 -7.07
C ASN A 215 -6.56 -18.71 -5.69
N LEU A 216 -7.27 -19.81 -5.39
CA LEU A 216 -7.91 -19.99 -4.09
C LEU A 216 -6.87 -20.14 -2.97
N LEU A 217 -5.78 -20.85 -3.22
CA LEU A 217 -4.67 -20.99 -2.28
C LEU A 217 -4.03 -19.62 -1.99
N MET A 218 -3.77 -18.83 -3.03
CA MET A 218 -3.22 -17.48 -2.88
C MET A 218 -4.15 -16.57 -2.09
N ILE A 219 -5.44 -16.55 -2.40
CA ILE A 219 -6.44 -15.75 -1.67
C ILE A 219 -6.49 -16.17 -0.20
N LYS A 220 -6.50 -17.48 0.10
CA LYS A 220 -6.45 -18.00 1.47
C LYS A 220 -5.18 -17.54 2.19
N ALA A 221 -4.02 -17.60 1.54
CA ALA A 221 -2.75 -17.16 2.13
C ALA A 221 -2.76 -15.66 2.47
N VAL A 222 -3.28 -14.82 1.58
CA VAL A 222 -3.43 -13.37 1.83
C VAL A 222 -4.41 -13.10 2.97
N LEU A 223 -5.54 -13.82 3.03
CA LEU A 223 -6.51 -13.68 4.13
C LEU A 223 -5.93 -14.13 5.47
N ILE A 224 -5.15 -15.21 5.49
CA ILE A 224 -4.45 -15.69 6.69
C ILE A 224 -3.43 -14.64 7.14
N SER A 225 -2.60 -14.10 6.24
CA SER A 225 -1.63 -13.04 6.60
C SER A 225 -2.33 -11.79 7.11
N PHE A 226 -3.48 -11.43 6.53
CA PHE A 226 -4.30 -10.33 7.01
C PHE A 226 -4.83 -10.60 8.42
N GLY A 227 -5.39 -11.77 8.68
CA GLY A 227 -5.87 -12.19 9.99
C GLY A 227 -4.76 -12.17 11.06
N ILE A 228 -3.59 -12.75 10.76
CA ILE A 228 -2.42 -12.71 11.64
C ILE A 228 -2.02 -11.25 11.92
N SER A 229 -2.02 -10.38 10.91
CA SER A 229 -1.67 -8.97 11.10
C SER A 229 -2.62 -8.25 12.05
N LEU A 230 -3.93 -8.57 12.03
CA LEU A 230 -4.90 -8.00 12.97
C LEU A 230 -4.65 -8.48 14.40
N VAL A 231 -4.36 -9.78 14.58
CA VAL A 231 -4.04 -10.36 15.88
C VAL A 231 -2.79 -9.71 16.45
N VAL A 232 -1.69 -9.66 15.69
CA VAL A 232 -0.43 -9.06 16.16
C VAL A 232 -0.60 -7.58 16.49
N ARG A 233 -1.37 -6.83 15.69
CA ARG A 233 -1.70 -5.42 15.98
C ARG A 233 -2.53 -5.23 17.25
N ALA A 234 -3.39 -6.19 17.59
CA ALA A 234 -4.18 -6.15 18.82
C ALA A 234 -3.31 -6.30 20.08
N PHE A 235 -2.21 -7.06 19.99
CA PHE A 235 -1.27 -7.29 21.10
C PHE A 235 -0.09 -6.31 21.15
N MET A 236 0.04 -5.41 20.17
CA MET A 236 1.11 -4.41 20.21
C MET A 236 0.87 -3.37 21.31
N PRO A 237 1.90 -3.04 22.12
CA PRO A 237 1.77 -1.98 23.12
C PRO A 237 1.39 -0.68 22.41
N ARG A 238 0.23 -0.11 22.76
CA ARG A 238 -0.10 1.26 22.36
C ARG A 238 0.88 2.15 23.11
N GLY A 239 1.75 2.87 22.39
CA GLY A 239 2.69 3.76 23.05
C GLY A 239 1.90 4.75 23.89
N GLN A 240 2.17 4.78 25.21
CA GLN A 240 1.78 5.92 26.00
C GLN A 240 2.48 7.11 25.35
N ILE A 241 1.69 8.05 24.82
CA ILE A 241 2.17 9.36 24.46
C ILE A 241 2.81 9.90 25.75
N LYS A 242 4.15 9.88 25.84
CA LYS A 242 4.83 10.79 26.74
C LYS A 242 4.46 12.16 26.20
N ALA A 243 3.44 12.77 26.81
CA ALA A 243 3.29 14.21 26.76
C ALA A 243 4.66 14.75 27.20
N SER A 244 5.44 15.29 26.27
CA SER A 244 6.57 16.11 26.67
C SER A 244 5.98 17.39 27.24
N SER A 245 5.57 17.32 28.51
CA SER A 245 5.43 18.47 29.37
C SER A 245 6.84 19.00 29.64
N ALA A 246 7.21 20.07 28.95
CA ALA A 246 8.03 21.20 29.41
C ALA A 246 8.37 22.09 28.21
#